data_AF-R0MED6-F1
#
_entry.id   AF-R0MED6-F1
#
_cell.length_a   1.000
_cell.length_b   1.000
_cell.length_c   1.000
_cell.angle_alpha   90.00
_cell.angle_beta   90.00
_cell.angle_gamma   90.00
#
_symmetry.space_group_name_H-M   'P 1'
#
loop_
_entity.id
_entity.type
_entity.pdbx_description
1 polymer ?
#
loop_
_entity_poly.entity_id
_entity_poly.type
_entity_poly.pdbx_seq_one_letter_code
_entity_poly.pdbx_strand_id
1 'polypeptide(L)'
;MKNFKIFKNPYILIGDVKDKHQPFYKEYTKPPRLILNSPMLCCPFQENKRFRTGPTKKSKKPGYCEVCYTKYNDYNQHVLEYEHREFAKDHSNFLKVDFFINNFNSINLNEEVDSMTASLKIQEISSDLAYENILNISKVSTDNEEGEMEYENINEFLNSIKKHGM
;
A
#
# COMPACT_ATOMS: atom_id res chain seq x y z
N MET A 1 -10.68 -28.24 -27.16
CA MET A 1 -9.73 -28.92 -26.23
C MET A 1 -9.51 -27.97 -25.07
N LYS A 2 -9.66 -28.42 -23.81
CA LYS A 2 -9.37 -27.56 -22.64
C LYS A 2 -7.86 -27.34 -22.58
N ASN A 3 -7.42 -26.08 -22.58
CA ASN A 3 -6.00 -25.73 -22.44
C ASN A 3 -5.62 -25.86 -20.97
N PHE A 4 -4.96 -26.94 -20.61
CA PHE A 4 -4.45 -27.13 -19.26
C PHE A 4 -3.07 -26.50 -19.12
N LYS A 5 -2.85 -25.76 -18.02
CA LYS A 5 -1.52 -25.27 -17.65
C LYS A 5 -0.97 -26.12 -16.51
N ILE A 6 0.24 -26.63 -16.71
CA ILE A 6 1.00 -27.37 -15.70
C ILE A 6 2.05 -26.43 -15.11
N PHE A 7 2.01 -26.21 -13.79
CA PHE A 7 3.01 -25.42 -13.07
C PHE A 7 4.20 -26.28 -12.69
N LYS A 8 5.43 -25.75 -12.83
CA LYS A 8 6.68 -26.49 -12.56
C LYS A 8 7.33 -26.09 -11.23
N ASN A 9 7.10 -24.86 -10.79
CA ASN A 9 7.63 -24.28 -9.55
C ASN A 9 6.47 -23.95 -8.58
N PRO A 10 6.77 -23.64 -7.30
CA PRO A 10 5.77 -23.13 -6.37
C PRO A 10 5.02 -21.94 -6.96
N TYR A 11 3.70 -21.98 -6.86
CA TYR A 11 2.83 -20.99 -7.47
C TYR A 11 1.72 -20.57 -6.52
N ILE A 12 1.18 -19.38 -6.78
CA ILE A 12 -0.07 -18.90 -6.21
C ILE A 12 -1.04 -18.75 -7.38
N LEU A 13 -2.20 -19.38 -7.28
CA LEU A 13 -3.31 -19.28 -8.24
C LEU A 13 -4.47 -18.62 -7.50
N ILE A 14 -4.96 -17.50 -8.05
CA ILE A 14 -6.10 -16.78 -7.51
C ILE A 14 -7.21 -16.85 -8.55
N GLY A 15 -8.33 -17.43 -8.15
CA GLY A 15 -9.57 -17.48 -8.92
C GLY A 15 -10.69 -16.80 -8.17
N ASP A 16 -11.69 -16.36 -8.92
CA ASP A 16 -12.96 -15.94 -8.34
C ASP A 16 -13.74 -17.18 -7.89
N VAL A 17 -14.34 -17.16 -6.70
CA VAL A 17 -15.17 -18.26 -6.17
C VAL A 17 -16.36 -18.55 -7.09
N LYS A 18 -16.86 -17.52 -7.79
CA LYS A 18 -17.98 -17.63 -8.73
C LYS A 18 -17.53 -17.94 -10.16
N ASP A 19 -16.23 -18.10 -10.41
CA ASP A 19 -15.62 -18.34 -11.72
C ASP A 19 -16.05 -17.34 -12.81
N LYS A 20 -16.40 -16.09 -12.44
CA LYS A 20 -16.82 -15.07 -13.41
C LYS A 20 -15.62 -14.43 -14.11
N HIS A 21 -14.49 -14.39 -13.45
CA HIS A 21 -13.27 -13.77 -13.94
C HIS A 21 -12.20 -14.82 -14.24
N GLN A 22 -11.38 -14.52 -15.24
CA GLN A 22 -10.25 -15.38 -15.58
C GLN A 22 -9.29 -15.44 -14.39
N PRO A 23 -8.93 -16.64 -13.91
CA PRO A 23 -7.98 -16.77 -12.82
C PRO A 23 -6.58 -16.36 -13.28
N PHE A 24 -5.81 -15.77 -12.37
CA PHE A 24 -4.43 -15.38 -12.61
C PHE A 24 -3.51 -16.08 -11.61
N TYR A 25 -2.24 -16.25 -12.00
CA TYR A 25 -1.28 -16.96 -11.18
C TYR A 25 0.10 -16.31 -11.25
N LYS A 26 0.88 -16.53 -10.19
CA LYS A 26 2.30 -16.21 -10.14
C LYS A 26 3.09 -17.45 -9.76
N GLU A 27 4.02 -17.81 -10.63
CA GLU A 27 4.97 -18.89 -10.40
C GLU A 27 6.31 -18.28 -9.94
N TYR A 28 6.90 -18.83 -8.88
CA TYR A 28 8.10 -18.30 -8.25
C TYR A 28 9.29 -19.24 -8.47
N THR A 29 10.30 -18.78 -9.21
CA THR A 29 11.62 -19.44 -9.23
C THR A 29 12.35 -19.27 -7.90
N LYS A 30 12.18 -18.11 -7.26
CA LYS A 30 12.67 -17.81 -5.91
C LYS A 30 11.51 -17.21 -5.11
N PRO A 31 10.84 -18.00 -4.23
CA PRO A 31 9.77 -17.47 -3.41
C PRO A 31 10.31 -16.37 -2.48
N PRO A 32 9.52 -15.34 -2.17
CA PRO A 32 9.94 -14.28 -1.26
C PRO A 32 10.29 -14.88 0.10
N ARG A 33 11.44 -14.51 0.65
CA ARG A 33 11.89 -14.91 1.99
C ARG A 33 12.03 -13.67 2.84
N LEU A 34 11.57 -13.76 4.08
CA LEU A 34 11.72 -12.70 5.06
C LEU A 34 13.15 -12.72 5.60
N ILE A 35 13.87 -11.62 5.43
CA ILE A 35 15.25 -11.44 5.92
C ILE A 35 15.18 -10.61 7.19
N LEU A 36 15.28 -11.28 8.35
CA LEU A 36 15.22 -10.60 9.65
C LEU A 36 16.45 -9.72 9.93
N ASN A 37 17.57 -9.99 9.24
CA ASN A 37 18.82 -9.25 9.39
C ASN A 37 18.97 -8.11 8.37
N SER A 38 17.87 -7.65 7.75
CA SER A 38 17.93 -6.53 6.81
C SER A 38 18.29 -5.23 7.54
N PRO A 39 19.11 -4.34 6.95
CA PRO A 39 19.38 -3.02 7.52
C PRO A 39 18.07 -2.24 7.77
N MET A 40 18.07 -1.38 8.79
CA MET A 40 16.91 -0.53 9.09
C MET A 40 16.53 0.32 7.87
N LEU A 41 15.23 0.52 7.67
CA LEU A 41 14.65 1.24 6.52
C LEU A 41 14.85 0.57 5.14
N CYS A 42 15.29 -0.69 5.09
CA CYS A 42 15.28 -1.51 3.88
C CYS A 42 14.08 -2.46 3.85
N CYS A 43 13.65 -2.84 2.65
CA CYS A 43 12.60 -3.87 2.50
C CYS A 43 13.17 -5.25 2.86
N PRO A 44 12.57 -5.99 3.81
CA PRO A 44 13.10 -7.28 4.29
C PRO A 44 12.94 -8.43 3.29
N PHE A 45 12.28 -8.20 2.14
CA PHE A 45 12.17 -9.16 1.03
C PHE A 45 13.16 -8.85 -0.11
N GLN A 46 13.97 -7.79 0.01
CA GLN A 46 14.97 -7.40 -0.99
C GLN A 46 16.37 -7.71 -0.48
N GLU A 47 17.01 -8.72 -1.07
CA GLU A 47 18.43 -8.98 -0.83
C GLU A 47 19.27 -7.84 -1.44
N ASN A 48 20.15 -7.23 -0.62
CA ASN A 48 21.22 -6.34 -1.09
C ASN A 48 20.79 -5.11 -1.90
N LYS A 49 19.70 -4.43 -1.51
CA LYS A 49 19.30 -3.19 -2.19
C LYS A 49 20.35 -2.09 -1.96
N ARG A 50 21.15 -1.81 -2.97
CA ARG A 50 22.06 -0.65 -2.99
C ARG A 50 21.23 0.59 -3.29
N PHE A 51 21.25 1.57 -2.39
CA PHE A 51 20.70 2.89 -2.69
C PHE A 51 21.43 3.47 -3.89
N ARG A 52 20.69 3.82 -4.94
CA ARG A 52 21.28 4.45 -6.13
C ARG A 52 21.68 5.87 -5.74
N THR A 53 22.98 6.14 -5.64
CA THR A 53 23.54 7.45 -5.29
C THR A 53 23.87 8.33 -6.51
N GLY A 54 23.46 7.94 -7.71
CA GLY A 54 23.78 8.67 -8.96
C GLY A 54 22.57 9.42 -9.53
N PRO A 55 22.81 10.49 -10.32
CA PRO A 55 21.76 11.18 -11.05
C PRO A 55 21.05 10.20 -11.97
N THR A 56 19.76 9.96 -11.71
CA THR A 56 18.93 9.11 -12.56
C THR A 56 18.74 9.79 -13.90
N LYS A 57 19.28 9.20 -14.98
CA LYS A 57 18.91 9.58 -16.36
C LYS A 57 17.38 9.60 -16.44
N LYS A 58 16.80 10.70 -16.91
CA LYS A 58 15.35 10.84 -17.10
C LYS A 58 14.90 9.81 -18.13
N SER A 59 14.48 8.63 -17.68
CA SER A 59 13.89 7.62 -18.54
C SER A 59 12.52 8.08 -19.02
N LYS A 60 12.17 7.69 -20.25
CA LYS A 60 10.78 7.85 -20.73
C LYS A 60 9.83 7.20 -19.72
N LYS A 61 8.72 7.90 -19.44
CA LYS A 61 7.70 7.44 -18.50
C LYS A 61 6.45 7.04 -19.30
N PRO A 62 6.30 5.75 -19.67
CA PRO A 62 5.09 5.29 -20.34
C PRO A 62 3.93 5.17 -19.35
N GLY A 63 2.70 5.23 -19.85
CA GLY A 63 1.50 5.15 -19.03
C GLY A 63 0.23 5.11 -19.85
N TYR A 64 -0.90 5.31 -19.17
CA TYR A 64 -2.22 5.44 -19.77
C TYR A 64 -2.82 6.77 -19.31
N CYS A 65 -3.32 7.55 -20.25
CA CYS A 65 -3.98 8.82 -19.94
C CYS A 65 -5.48 8.59 -19.79
N GLU A 66 -6.02 8.96 -18.63
CA GLU A 66 -7.46 8.84 -18.34
C GLU A 66 -8.29 9.91 -19.04
N VAL A 67 -7.68 11.04 -19.41
CA VAL A 67 -8.32 12.12 -20.18
C VAL A 67 -8.45 11.72 -21.64
N CYS A 68 -7.36 11.25 -22.26
CA CYS A 68 -7.32 10.92 -23.68
C CYS A 68 -7.68 9.45 -23.96
N TYR A 69 -7.91 8.63 -22.93
CA TYR A 69 -8.19 7.19 -23.02
C TYR A 69 -7.19 6.41 -23.88
N THR A 70 -5.91 6.80 -23.84
CA THR A 70 -4.86 6.24 -24.70
C THR A 70 -3.60 5.89 -23.92
N LYS A 71 -2.85 4.90 -24.43
CA LYS A 71 -1.52 4.55 -23.91
C LYS A 71 -0.47 5.46 -24.53
N TYR A 72 0.43 6.00 -23.72
CA TYR A 72 1.54 6.83 -24.18
C TYR A 72 2.89 6.23 -23.77
N ASN A 73 3.93 6.54 -24.54
CA ASN A 73 5.29 6.04 -24.30
C ASN A 73 6.15 7.01 -23.48
N ASP A 74 5.85 8.30 -23.55
CA ASP A 74 6.55 9.35 -22.80
C ASP A 74 5.56 10.41 -22.32
N TYR A 75 5.41 10.50 -21.00
CA TYR A 75 4.58 11.51 -20.34
C TYR A 75 4.84 12.93 -20.84
N ASN A 76 6.10 13.35 -20.95
CA ASN A 76 6.41 14.75 -21.27
C ASN A 76 6.04 15.11 -22.71
N GLN A 77 6.05 14.12 -23.61
CA GLN A 77 5.60 14.30 -24.98
C GLN A 77 4.06 14.32 -25.03
N HIS A 78 3.42 13.38 -24.34
CA HIS A 78 1.96 13.23 -24.37
C HIS A 78 1.22 14.47 -23.89
N VAL A 79 1.66 15.10 -22.79
CA VAL A 79 1.00 16.31 -22.26
C VAL A 79 1.08 17.52 -23.21
N LEU A 80 1.98 17.48 -24.21
CA LEU A 80 2.12 18.53 -25.22
C LEU A 80 1.30 18.24 -26.50
N GLU A 81 0.78 17.01 -26.63
CA GLU A 81 -0.06 16.62 -27.76
C GLU A 81 -1.35 17.45 -27.81
N TYR A 82 -1.87 17.63 -29.01
CA TYR A 82 -3.01 18.52 -29.26
C TYR A 82 -4.23 18.13 -28.42
N GLU A 83 -4.64 16.86 -28.44
CA GLU A 83 -5.85 16.38 -27.74
C GLU A 83 -5.78 16.66 -26.24
N HIS A 84 -4.66 16.32 -25.59
CA HIS A 84 -4.49 16.55 -24.16
C HIS A 84 -4.51 18.04 -23.81
N ARG A 85 -3.85 18.87 -24.63
CA ARG A 85 -3.83 20.32 -24.40
C ARG A 85 -5.18 20.98 -24.58
N GLU A 86 -5.97 20.57 -25.58
CA GLU A 86 -7.29 21.18 -25.78
C GLU A 86 -8.23 20.83 -24.63
N PHE A 87 -8.18 19.60 -24.13
CA PHE A 87 -8.89 19.23 -22.90
C PHE A 87 -8.43 20.08 -21.70
N ALA A 88 -7.11 20.24 -21.53
CA ALA A 88 -6.52 20.98 -20.42
C ALA A 88 -6.84 22.49 -20.44
N LYS A 89 -7.08 23.08 -21.60
CA LYS A 89 -7.44 24.50 -21.74
C LYS A 89 -8.92 24.78 -21.46
N ASP A 90 -9.77 23.79 -21.69
CA ASP A 90 -11.20 23.93 -21.46
C ASP A 90 -11.51 23.81 -19.97
N HIS A 91 -11.83 24.96 -19.36
CA HIS A 91 -12.10 25.08 -17.93
C HIS A 91 -13.37 24.31 -17.51
N SER A 92 -14.29 24.05 -18.45
CA SER A 92 -15.50 23.29 -18.16
C SER A 92 -15.19 21.85 -17.70
N ASN A 93 -14.06 21.30 -18.13
CA ASN A 93 -13.58 19.98 -17.73
C ASN A 93 -13.14 19.90 -16.26
N PHE A 94 -12.85 21.05 -15.62
CA PHE A 94 -12.30 21.11 -14.26
C PHE A 94 -13.27 21.68 -13.21
N LEU A 95 -14.50 22.04 -13.60
CA LEU A 95 -15.49 22.66 -12.70
C LEU A 95 -15.73 21.90 -11.39
N LYS A 96 -15.73 20.56 -11.42
CA LYS A 96 -15.91 19.75 -10.21
C LYS A 96 -14.71 19.87 -9.26
N VAL A 97 -13.50 19.98 -9.81
CA VAL A 97 -12.28 20.18 -9.04
C VAL A 97 -12.27 21.59 -8.44
N ASP A 98 -12.62 22.60 -9.24
CA ASP A 98 -12.70 23.99 -8.78
C ASP A 98 -13.75 24.17 -7.68
N PHE A 99 -14.93 23.56 -7.85
CA PHE A 99 -15.98 23.53 -6.82
C PHE A 99 -15.47 22.89 -5.52
N PHE A 100 -14.80 21.74 -5.61
CA PHE A 100 -14.19 21.10 -4.46
C PHE A 100 -13.19 22.03 -3.77
N ILE A 101 -12.22 22.59 -4.49
CA ILE A 101 -11.19 23.49 -3.94
C ILE A 101 -11.82 24.69 -3.22
N ASN A 102 -12.83 25.32 -3.83
CA ASN A 102 -13.51 26.48 -3.24
C ASN A 102 -14.23 26.14 -1.92
N ASN A 103 -14.84 24.96 -1.83
CA ASN A 103 -15.50 24.52 -0.61
C ASN A 103 -14.51 24.27 0.55
N PHE A 104 -13.30 23.79 0.26
CA PHE A 104 -12.28 23.53 1.29
C PHE A 104 -11.51 24.79 1.72
N ASN A 105 -11.25 25.73 0.81
CA ASN A 105 -10.62 27.01 1.16
C ASN A 105 -11.51 27.89 2.07
N SER A 106 -12.81 27.58 2.14
CA SER A 106 -13.75 28.23 3.05
C SER A 106 -13.63 27.71 4.50
N ILE A 107 -12.88 26.62 4.73
CA ILE A 107 -12.46 26.19 6.06
C ILE A 107 -11.31 27.10 6.49
N ASN A 108 -11.66 28.17 7.18
CA ASN A 108 -10.72 29.06 7.85
C ASN A 108 -9.77 28.23 8.72
N LEU A 109 -8.50 28.11 8.33
CA LEU A 109 -7.40 27.63 9.21
C LEU A 109 -7.08 28.65 10.34
N ASN A 110 -8.01 29.56 10.64
CA ASN A 110 -7.92 30.56 11.68
C ASN A 110 -8.64 30.13 12.98
N GLU A 111 -9.12 28.90 13.09
CA GLU A 111 -9.18 28.31 14.43
C GLU A 111 -7.75 28.10 14.88
N GLU A 112 -7.34 28.90 15.86
CA GLU A 112 -6.09 28.78 16.58
C GLU A 112 -5.91 27.31 16.98
N VAL A 113 -5.11 26.59 16.20
CA VAL A 113 -4.59 25.30 16.63
C VAL A 113 -3.61 25.65 17.73
N ASP A 114 -4.11 25.63 18.96
CA ASP A 114 -3.30 25.71 20.17
C ASP A 114 -2.04 24.89 19.93
N SER A 115 -0.91 25.60 20.00
CA SER A 115 0.42 25.06 19.79
C SER A 115 0.75 24.04 20.88
N MET A 116 0.21 22.83 20.76
CA MET A 116 0.76 21.64 21.36
C MET A 116 1.66 20.96 20.33
N THR A 117 2.82 21.58 20.14
CA THR A 117 4.11 20.90 19.96
C THR A 117 4.10 19.67 19.06
N ALA A 118 4.19 19.88 17.75
CA ALA A 118 4.87 18.95 16.84
C ALA A 118 6.40 18.97 17.06
N SER A 119 6.84 18.95 18.32
CA SER A 119 8.18 18.56 18.67
C SER A 119 8.14 17.05 18.75
N LEU A 120 8.65 16.36 17.73
CA LEU A 120 8.97 14.94 17.81
C LEU A 120 10.09 14.76 18.84
N LYS A 121 9.74 14.84 20.14
CA LYS A 121 10.48 14.14 21.17
C LYS A 121 10.08 12.69 20.99
N ILE A 122 10.98 11.90 20.41
CA ILE A 122 10.94 10.46 20.59
C ILE A 122 11.15 10.26 22.09
N GLN A 123 10.05 10.22 22.84
CA GLN A 123 10.08 9.59 24.15
C GLN A 123 10.16 8.10 23.88
N GLU A 124 11.15 7.45 24.47
CA GLU A 124 11.28 5.99 24.47
C GLU A 124 9.97 5.41 25.01
N ILE A 125 9.10 5.00 24.11
CA ILE A 125 7.90 4.26 24.47
C ILE A 125 8.41 2.90 24.94
N SER A 126 8.18 2.59 26.22
CA SER A 126 8.43 1.25 26.76
C SER A 126 7.87 0.21 25.79
N SER A 127 8.67 -0.83 25.52
CA SER A 127 8.32 -1.94 24.61
C SER A 127 6.92 -2.51 24.88
N ASP A 128 6.48 -2.44 26.13
CA ASP A 128 5.23 -3.00 26.60
C ASP A 128 4.01 -2.18 26.11
N LEU A 129 4.15 -0.85 26.04
CA LEU A 129 3.08 0.03 25.56
C LEU A 129 2.94 -0.01 24.03
N ALA A 130 4.05 -0.27 23.32
CA ALA A 130 4.02 -0.48 21.88
C ALA A 130 3.27 -1.77 21.50
N TYR A 131 3.39 -2.83 22.30
CA TYR A 131 2.72 -4.11 22.07
C TYR A 131 1.20 -4.00 22.21
N GLU A 132 0.73 -3.33 23.27
CA GLU A 132 -0.70 -3.10 23.50
C GLU A 132 -1.35 -2.24 22.41
N ASN A 133 -0.63 -1.23 21.91
CA ASN A 133 -1.11 -0.40 20.81
C ASN A 133 -1.24 -1.18 19.49
N ILE A 134 -0.30 -2.09 19.20
CA ILE A 134 -0.37 -2.96 18.01
C ILE A 134 -1.56 -3.93 18.11
N LEU A 135 -1.81 -4.50 19.29
CA LEU A 135 -2.95 -5.39 19.53
C LEU A 135 -4.28 -4.63 19.40
N ASN A 136 -4.38 -3.40 19.90
CA ASN A 136 -5.60 -2.60 19.75
C ASN A 136 -5.84 -2.14 18.31
N ILE A 137 -4.80 -1.84 17.53
CA ILE A 137 -4.95 -1.54 16.10
C ILE A 137 -5.49 -2.75 15.34
N SER A 138 -5.07 -3.97 15.71
CA SER A 138 -5.57 -5.21 15.09
C SER A 138 -7.04 -5.53 15.41
N LYS A 139 -7.62 -4.89 16.44
CA LYS A 139 -9.03 -5.07 16.83
C LYS A 139 -10.01 -4.14 16.09
N VAL A 140 -9.54 -3.13 15.34
CA VAL A 140 -10.41 -2.08 14.76
C VAL A 140 -10.69 -2.28 13.26
N SER A 141 -10.58 -3.49 12.71
CA SER A 141 -11.09 -3.71 11.34
C SER A 141 -11.49 -5.15 11.06
N THR A 142 -12.76 -5.46 11.33
CA THR A 142 -13.70 -5.94 10.32
C THR A 142 -15.11 -5.82 10.90
N ASP A 143 -15.91 -4.88 10.40
CA ASP A 143 -17.37 -4.97 10.47
C ASP A 143 -17.78 -6.18 9.61
N ASN A 144 -17.78 -7.36 10.21
CA ASN A 144 -18.53 -8.52 9.77
C ASN A 144 -19.10 -9.15 11.04
N GLU A 145 -20.40 -8.97 11.21
CA GLU A 145 -21.19 -9.63 12.23
C GLU A 145 -21.13 -11.16 12.06
N GLU A 146 -21.11 -11.82 13.22
CA GLU A 146 -21.47 -13.23 13.46
C GLU A 146 -20.50 -14.33 13.00
N GLY A 147 -19.74 -14.83 13.99
CA GLY A 147 -19.06 -16.11 13.95
C GLY A 147 -18.26 -16.31 15.24
N GLU A 148 -18.88 -16.87 16.28
CA GLU A 148 -18.18 -17.32 17.49
C GLU A 148 -17.12 -18.35 17.11
N MET A 149 -15.83 -17.97 17.19
CA MET A 149 -14.74 -18.93 17.23
C MET A 149 -13.85 -18.62 18.42
N GLU A 150 -13.69 -19.62 19.28
CA GLU A 150 -12.85 -19.62 20.48
C GLU A 150 -11.44 -19.12 20.17
N TYR A 151 -11.13 -17.91 20.62
CA TYR A 151 -9.76 -17.43 20.67
C TYR A 151 -9.16 -17.92 21.98
N GLU A 152 -8.31 -18.95 21.90
CA GLU A 152 -7.47 -19.32 23.04
C GLU A 152 -6.70 -18.08 23.50
N ASN A 153 -6.81 -17.80 24.80
CA ASN A 153 -6.26 -16.62 25.42
C ASN A 153 -4.74 -16.66 25.27
N ILE A 154 -4.19 -15.73 24.49
CA ILE A 154 -2.75 -15.62 24.19
C ILE A 154 -1.92 -15.59 25.49
N ASN A 155 -2.50 -15.07 26.58
CA ASN A 155 -1.84 -15.06 27.89
C ASN A 155 -1.65 -16.48 28.48
N GLU A 156 -2.58 -17.39 28.20
CA GLU A 156 -2.51 -18.78 28.65
C GLU A 156 -1.41 -19.55 27.90
N PHE A 157 -1.29 -19.33 26.59
CA PHE A 157 -0.19 -19.86 25.77
C PHE A 157 1.18 -19.35 26.25
N LEU A 158 1.32 -18.04 26.49
CA LEU A 158 2.56 -17.44 26.98
C LEU A 158 2.93 -17.93 28.39
N ASN A 159 1.93 -18.20 29.24
CA ASN A 159 2.15 -18.76 30.58
C ASN A 159 2.55 -20.24 30.52
N SER A 160 2.08 -21.01 29.53
CA SER A 160 2.50 -22.40 29.32
C SER A 160 3.99 -22.50 28.94
N ILE A 161 4.49 -21.57 28.11
CA ILE A 161 5.89 -21.54 27.67
C ILE A 161 6.83 -21.20 28.84
N LYS A 162 6.42 -20.30 29.73
CA LYS A 162 7.21 -19.95 30.92
C LYS A 162 7.35 -21.09 31.93
N LYS A 163 6.43 -22.07 31.91
CA LYS A 163 6.43 -23.18 32.88
C LYS A 163 7.37 -24.34 32.50
N HIS A 164 7.83 -24.41 31.25
CA HIS A 164 8.73 -25.46 30.76
C HIS A 164 10.17 -25.01 30.49
N GLY A 165 10.53 -23.79 30.93
CA GLY A 165 11.90 -23.28 30.89
C GLY A 165 12.58 -23.25 32.25
N MET A 166 12.87 -24.42 32.82
CA MET A 166 13.97 -24.65 33.77
C MET A 166 14.64 -25.99 33.45
#